data_AF-A0A956C8E4-F1
#
_entry.id   AF-A0A956C8E4-F1
#
_cell.length_a   1.000
_cell.length_b   1.000
_cell.length_c   1.000
_cell.angle_alpha   90.00
_cell.angle_beta   90.00
_cell.angle_gamma   90.00
#
_symmetry.space_group_name_H-M   'P 1'
#
loop_
_entity.id
_entity.type
_entity.pdbx_description
1 polymer ?
#
loop_
_entity_poly.entity_id
_entity_poly.type
_entity_poly.pdbx_seq_one_letter_code
_entity_poly.pdbx_strand_id
1 'polypeptide(L)'
;MLNRRSFAYLCPLLALAPVLAMGCAAPSAEEHETTDQEFSSREAVQLDFELDGELVTDTTWNAKAKIQDQFLYTIGHLNGERSVGRLDKLELTNVQSEAVGDGTYRVTYHARLPVAWGNKNAVPGSYAFKLPRAVSYAGLEAFTTKYKASCVDWSAHDVDSGSMWYYFRPKAGGCALDAGDIVETTATVSPSAANTTGKYPEYHRVWEDGELKVVAIFGKNEDGATEASDAGISAFNAFIRSMRTTLGPLGVTTEPADLA
;
A
#
# COMPACT_ATOMS: atom_id res chain seq x y z
N MET A 1 -2.15 -91.66 4.40
CA MET A 1 -1.97 -92.33 3.09
C MET A 1 -3.24 -92.13 2.27
N LEU A 2 -3.08 -91.89 0.96
CA LEU A 2 -4.09 -91.50 -0.06
C LEU A 2 -4.65 -90.07 0.07
N ASN A 3 -5.11 -89.37 -0.96
CA ASN A 3 -4.93 -89.27 -2.42
C ASN A 3 -5.99 -88.23 -2.90
N ARG A 4 -5.80 -87.62 -4.07
CA ARG A 4 -6.82 -86.95 -4.95
C ARG A 4 -7.46 -85.63 -4.47
N ARG A 5 -7.38 -84.54 -5.25
CA ARG A 5 -8.00 -84.18 -6.55
C ARG A 5 -9.49 -83.75 -6.47
N SER A 6 -9.69 -82.45 -6.70
CA SER A 6 -10.61 -81.80 -7.67
C SER A 6 -12.10 -81.54 -7.35
N PHE A 7 -12.60 -80.50 -8.04
CA PHE A 7 -13.95 -79.93 -8.20
C PHE A 7 -14.41 -78.91 -7.14
N ALA A 8 -14.34 -77.60 -7.37
CA ALA A 8 -15.12 -76.74 -8.29
C ALA A 8 -16.59 -76.63 -7.89
N TYR A 9 -17.03 -75.43 -7.46
CA TYR A 9 -18.26 -74.75 -7.89
C TYR A 9 -18.26 -73.28 -7.43
N LEU A 10 -18.55 -72.40 -8.40
CA LEU A 10 -19.04 -71.01 -8.27
C LEU A 10 -20.28 -70.98 -7.34
N CYS A 11 -20.74 -69.89 -6.70
CA CYS A 11 -20.90 -68.48 -7.09
C CYS A 11 -21.34 -67.71 -5.80
N PRO A 12 -21.63 -66.38 -5.81
CA PRO A 12 -21.14 -65.42 -4.83
C PRO A 12 -22.26 -64.94 -3.88
N LEU A 13 -21.94 -64.13 -2.88
CA LEU A 13 -22.66 -62.88 -2.56
C LEU A 13 -22.13 -62.26 -1.25
N LEU A 14 -21.78 -60.98 -1.38
CA LEU A 14 -21.84 -59.89 -0.39
C LEU A 14 -21.42 -60.15 1.07
N ALA A 15 -20.30 -59.55 1.45
CA ALA A 15 -20.15 -58.94 2.77
C ALA A 15 -19.38 -57.63 2.67
N LEU A 16 -20.02 -56.56 3.16
CA LEU A 16 -19.49 -55.23 3.41
C LEU A 16 -18.21 -55.29 4.25
N ALA A 17 -17.23 -54.46 3.89
CA ALA A 17 -16.21 -53.96 4.82
C ALA A 17 -16.04 -52.45 4.62
N PRO A 18 -16.12 -51.62 5.68
CA PRO A 18 -15.81 -50.21 5.58
C PRO A 18 -14.29 -50.03 5.59
N VAL A 19 -13.72 -49.59 4.48
CA VAL A 19 -12.34 -49.09 4.47
C VAL A 19 -12.38 -47.67 5.02
N LEU A 20 -11.97 -47.53 6.28
CA LEU A 20 -11.52 -46.27 6.87
C LEU A 20 -10.34 -45.76 6.04
N ALA A 21 -10.59 -44.83 5.12
CA ALA A 21 -9.55 -44.01 4.54
C ALA A 21 -9.14 -42.98 5.60
N MET A 22 -8.12 -43.34 6.38
CA MET A 22 -7.38 -42.45 7.25
C MET A 22 -6.57 -41.52 6.35
N GLY A 23 -7.21 -40.46 5.86
CA GLY A 23 -6.53 -39.38 5.16
C GLY A 23 -5.64 -38.66 6.16
N CYS A 24 -4.34 -38.89 6.10
CA CYS A 24 -3.36 -38.02 6.74
C CYS A 24 -3.52 -36.62 6.15
N ALA A 25 -4.26 -35.76 6.84
CA ALA A 25 -4.12 -34.32 6.68
C ALA A 25 -2.74 -33.95 7.22
N ALA A 26 -1.73 -34.02 6.34
CA ALA A 26 -0.52 -33.26 6.57
C ALA A 26 -0.96 -31.79 6.63
N PRO A 27 -0.66 -31.05 7.71
CA PRO A 27 -0.83 -29.61 7.66
C PRO A 27 0.09 -29.14 6.54
N SER A 28 -0.51 -28.66 5.44
CA SER A 28 0.22 -27.82 4.51
C SER A 28 0.66 -26.63 5.34
N ALA A 29 1.94 -26.63 5.73
CA ALA A 29 2.58 -25.39 6.09
C ALA A 29 2.40 -24.49 4.86
N GLU A 30 1.47 -23.54 4.97
CA GLU A 30 1.52 -22.36 4.12
C GLU A 30 2.85 -21.68 4.48
N GLU A 31 3.92 -22.09 3.82
CA GLU A 31 5.09 -21.23 3.66
C GLU A 31 4.57 -20.00 2.91
N HIS A 32 4.23 -18.98 3.69
CA HIS A 32 4.10 -17.63 3.19
C HIS A 32 5.54 -17.22 2.80
N GLU A 33 6.00 -17.64 1.62
CA GLU A 33 7.16 -17.04 0.98
C GLU A 33 6.81 -15.57 0.78
N THR A 34 7.27 -14.74 1.72
CA THR A 34 7.45 -13.32 1.49
C THR A 34 8.64 -13.21 0.54
N THR A 35 8.44 -13.56 -0.74
CA THR A 35 9.38 -13.12 -1.76
C THR A 35 9.32 -11.60 -1.70
N ASP A 36 10.35 -10.97 -1.14
CA ASP A 36 10.55 -9.54 -1.27
C ASP A 36 10.51 -9.22 -2.76
N GLN A 37 9.36 -8.75 -3.23
CA GLN A 37 9.17 -8.48 -4.64
C GLN A 37 10.13 -7.37 -5.03
N GLU A 38 11.04 -7.72 -5.92
CA GLU A 38 11.92 -6.81 -6.61
C GLU A 38 11.14 -5.60 -7.16
N PHE A 39 11.67 -4.39 -6.98
CA PHE A 39 11.03 -3.16 -7.43
C PHE A 39 11.41 -2.87 -8.89
N SER A 40 10.40 -2.76 -9.75
CA SER A 40 10.56 -2.25 -11.12
C SER A 40 9.47 -1.22 -11.41
N SER A 41 9.84 -0.12 -12.05
CA SER A 41 8.91 0.91 -12.48
C SER A 41 9.49 1.67 -13.67
N ARG A 42 8.63 2.20 -14.55
CA ARG A 42 9.05 3.15 -15.59
C ARG A 42 9.21 4.57 -15.05
N GLU A 43 8.41 4.93 -14.04
CA GLU A 43 8.24 6.31 -13.56
C GLU A 43 8.90 6.57 -12.20
N ALA A 44 9.00 5.55 -11.35
CA ALA A 44 9.54 5.69 -9.99
C ALA A 44 10.84 4.92 -9.74
N VAL A 45 11.62 5.37 -8.77
CA VAL A 45 12.78 4.65 -8.22
C VAL A 45 12.53 4.41 -6.73
N GLN A 46 12.85 3.23 -6.23
CA GLN A 46 12.73 2.95 -4.81
C GLN A 46 13.94 3.53 -4.07
N LEU A 47 13.69 4.31 -3.04
CA LEU A 47 14.70 4.91 -2.19
C LEU A 47 14.49 4.42 -0.77
N ASP A 48 15.56 4.34 0.02
CA ASP A 48 15.48 4.10 1.45
C ASP A 48 15.69 5.44 2.17
N PHE A 49 14.69 5.83 2.96
CA PHE A 49 14.70 7.03 3.79
C PHE A 49 15.02 6.61 5.22
N GLU A 50 16.21 6.96 5.69
CA GLU A 50 16.67 6.63 7.03
C GLU A 50 16.65 7.87 7.91
N LEU A 51 15.97 7.79 9.05
CA LEU A 51 15.83 8.90 9.99
C LEU A 51 15.76 8.42 11.44
N ASP A 52 16.19 9.27 12.35
CA ASP A 52 15.83 9.17 13.76
C ASP A 52 14.62 10.07 14.04
N GLY A 53 13.70 9.59 14.86
CA GLY A 53 12.46 10.29 15.16
C GLY A 53 12.04 10.14 16.60
N GLU A 54 11.06 10.96 16.97
CA GLU A 54 10.41 10.89 18.27
C GLU A 54 8.91 11.14 18.16
N LEU A 55 8.17 10.70 19.17
CA LEU A 55 6.76 11.02 19.38
C LEU A 55 6.45 11.05 20.88
N VAL A 56 5.30 11.64 21.21
CA VAL A 56 4.72 11.63 22.55
C VAL A 56 3.39 10.88 22.51
N THR A 57 3.18 10.00 23.47
CA THR A 57 1.95 9.20 23.61
C THR A 57 1.61 8.98 25.08
N ASP A 58 0.39 8.55 25.36
CA ASP A 58 -0.12 8.21 26.70
C ASP A 58 0.08 6.73 27.06
N THR A 59 0.63 5.92 26.14
CA THR A 59 0.84 4.48 26.35
C THR A 59 2.09 3.96 25.64
N THR A 60 2.81 3.05 26.30
CA THR A 60 3.99 2.37 25.73
C THR A 60 3.76 0.89 25.44
N TRP A 61 2.57 0.35 25.75
CA TRP A 61 2.23 -1.07 25.56
C TRP A 61 2.46 -1.56 24.13
N ASN A 62 2.31 -0.67 23.14
CA ASN A 62 2.63 -0.96 21.75
C ASN A 62 3.25 0.27 21.06
N ALA A 63 4.45 0.65 21.52
CA ALA A 63 5.19 1.80 20.97
C ALA A 63 5.36 1.73 19.44
N LYS A 64 5.57 0.53 18.87
CA LYS A 64 5.70 0.35 17.41
C LYS A 64 4.43 0.74 16.66
N ALA A 65 3.25 0.35 17.13
CA ALA A 65 1.99 0.77 16.53
C ALA A 65 1.82 2.30 16.59
N LYS A 66 2.28 2.95 17.67
CA LYS A 66 2.24 4.42 17.78
C LYS A 66 3.19 5.13 16.82
N ILE A 67 4.35 4.53 16.56
CA ILE A 67 5.24 5.01 15.50
C ILE A 67 4.58 4.81 14.14
N GLN A 68 3.92 3.68 13.89
CA GLN A 68 3.19 3.45 12.63
C GLN A 68 2.04 4.44 12.44
N ASP A 69 1.27 4.75 13.49
CA ASP A 69 0.22 5.78 13.49
C ASP A 69 0.81 7.15 13.07
N GLN A 70 1.99 7.51 13.60
CA GLN A 70 2.71 8.72 13.18
C GLN A 70 3.12 8.66 11.71
N PHE A 71 3.64 7.52 11.26
CA PHE A 71 4.13 7.31 9.90
C PHE A 71 3.01 7.30 8.85
N LEU A 72 1.74 7.12 9.23
CA LEU A 72 0.62 7.35 8.31
C LEU A 72 0.66 8.76 7.71
N TYR A 73 1.12 9.77 8.46
CA TYR A 73 1.24 11.14 7.95
C TYR A 73 2.32 11.29 6.87
N THR A 74 3.25 10.33 6.74
CA THR A 74 4.18 10.30 5.60
C THR A 74 3.47 10.05 4.29
N ILE A 75 2.29 9.39 4.29
CA ILE A 75 1.50 9.14 3.08
C ILE A 75 1.08 10.47 2.46
N GLY A 76 0.41 11.34 3.22
CA GLY A 76 0.04 12.66 2.72
C GLY A 76 1.27 13.52 2.35
N HIS A 77 2.31 13.45 3.16
CA HIS A 77 3.55 14.19 2.94
C HIS A 77 4.22 13.82 1.59
N LEU A 78 4.27 12.53 1.27
CA LEU A 78 4.88 12.00 0.05
C LEU A 78 3.95 12.08 -1.16
N ASN A 79 2.63 12.00 -0.97
CA ASN A 79 1.65 12.21 -2.04
C ASN A 79 1.80 13.60 -2.67
N GLY A 80 2.10 14.62 -1.84
CA GLY A 80 2.42 15.97 -2.32
C GLY A 80 3.67 16.04 -3.22
N GLU A 81 4.52 15.02 -3.19
CA GLU A 81 5.74 14.87 -4.00
C GLU A 81 5.57 13.79 -5.10
N ARG A 82 4.33 13.39 -5.40
CA ARG A 82 4.02 12.28 -6.33
C ARG A 82 4.74 10.97 -5.97
N SER A 83 4.91 10.71 -4.69
CA SER A 83 5.70 9.60 -4.17
C SER A 83 4.91 8.83 -3.09
N VAL A 84 5.27 7.58 -2.82
CA VAL A 84 4.55 6.73 -1.86
C VAL A 84 5.51 5.97 -0.97
N GLY A 85 5.30 6.03 0.35
CA GLY A 85 6.03 5.23 1.33
C GLY A 85 5.46 3.81 1.45
N ARG A 86 6.33 2.81 1.55
CA ARG A 86 6.00 1.40 1.79
C ARG A 86 5.98 1.13 3.29
N LEU A 87 4.89 1.56 3.95
CA LEU A 87 4.72 1.35 5.39
C LEU A 87 4.66 -0.13 5.77
N ASP A 88 4.27 -1.01 4.84
CA ASP A 88 4.32 -2.47 4.99
C ASP A 88 5.74 -3.02 5.12
N LYS A 89 6.74 -2.25 4.68
CA LYS A 89 8.18 -2.55 4.75
C LYS A 89 8.94 -1.58 5.66
N LEU A 90 8.24 -0.82 6.50
CA LEU A 90 8.87 0.07 7.47
C LEU A 90 9.65 -0.75 8.49
N GLU A 91 10.96 -0.52 8.56
CA GLU A 91 11.82 -1.12 9.57
C GLU A 91 12.01 -0.15 10.73
N LEU A 92 11.71 -0.60 11.95
CA LEU A 92 11.88 0.16 13.19
C LEU A 92 12.90 -0.52 14.09
N THR A 93 13.95 0.21 14.44
CA THR A 93 15.01 -0.22 15.36
C THR A 93 15.21 0.83 16.45
N ASN A 94 15.99 0.48 17.49
CA ASN A 94 16.32 1.39 18.59
C ASN A 94 15.09 2.06 19.24
N VAL A 95 13.96 1.36 19.30
CA VAL A 95 12.72 1.89 19.89
C VAL A 95 12.90 1.93 21.41
N GLN A 96 12.88 3.14 21.97
CA GLN A 96 13.00 3.38 23.40
C GLN A 96 11.81 4.20 23.89
N SER A 97 11.49 4.10 25.17
CA SER A 97 10.40 4.85 25.77
C SER A 97 10.80 5.36 27.15
N GLU A 98 10.54 6.63 27.41
CA GLU A 98 10.80 7.30 28.68
C GLU A 98 9.56 8.05 29.15
N ALA A 99 9.28 8.02 30.45
CA ALA A 99 8.21 8.84 31.01
C ALA A 99 8.65 10.30 31.05
N VAL A 100 7.80 11.22 30.58
CA VAL A 100 8.11 12.67 30.52
C VAL A 100 7.19 13.53 31.39
N GLY A 101 6.33 12.90 32.19
CA GLY A 101 5.40 13.56 33.12
C GLY A 101 3.93 13.40 32.71
N ASP A 102 3.02 13.64 33.64
CA ASP A 102 1.56 13.68 33.40
C ASP A 102 0.97 12.43 32.70
N GLY A 103 1.56 11.26 32.96
CA GLY A 103 1.13 10.00 32.34
C GLY A 103 1.52 9.86 30.85
N THR A 104 2.37 10.76 30.34
CA THR A 104 2.86 10.71 28.96
C THR A 104 4.27 10.15 28.87
N TYR A 105 4.56 9.58 27.71
CA TYR A 105 5.81 8.95 27.38
C TYR A 105 6.35 9.52 26.08
N ARG A 106 7.65 9.80 26.06
CA ARG A 106 8.38 10.04 24.82
C ARG A 106 8.88 8.70 24.29
N VAL A 107 8.64 8.45 23.02
CA VAL A 107 9.18 7.30 22.29
C VAL A 107 10.17 7.82 21.27
N THR A 108 11.40 7.32 21.30
CA THR A 108 12.42 7.58 20.27
C THR A 108 12.65 6.32 19.46
N TYR A 109 13.04 6.48 18.19
CA TYR A 109 13.25 5.36 17.29
C TYR A 109 14.21 5.73 16.14
N HIS A 110 14.77 4.70 15.54
CA HIS A 110 15.39 4.76 14.21
C HIS A 110 14.47 4.06 13.21
N ALA A 111 14.24 4.69 12.06
CA ALA A 111 13.34 4.19 11.02
C ALA A 111 14.05 4.16 9.66
N ARG A 112 13.85 3.06 8.94
CA ARG A 112 14.15 2.94 7.51
C ARG A 112 12.84 2.71 6.76
N LEU A 113 12.45 3.72 5.98
CA LEU A 113 11.22 3.73 5.19
C LEU A 113 11.56 3.59 3.71
N PRO A 114 11.19 2.49 3.04
CA PRO A 114 11.27 2.44 1.59
C PRO A 114 10.23 3.36 0.96
N VAL A 115 10.64 4.15 -0.03
CA VAL A 115 9.81 5.16 -0.71
C VAL A 115 9.93 4.96 -2.21
N ALA A 116 8.80 4.74 -2.88
CA ALA A 116 8.71 4.83 -4.33
C ALA A 116 8.68 6.31 -4.72
N TRP A 117 9.82 6.85 -5.14
CA TRP A 117 9.99 8.24 -5.52
C TRP A 117 9.60 8.45 -6.98
N GLY A 118 8.57 9.28 -7.22
CA GLY A 118 7.95 9.45 -8.53
C GLY A 118 8.71 10.30 -9.54
N ASN A 119 9.93 10.75 -9.22
CA ASN A 119 10.76 11.54 -10.14
C ASN A 119 12.21 11.04 -10.16
N LYS A 120 12.51 10.05 -11.01
CA LYS A 120 13.84 9.44 -11.11
C LYS A 120 14.96 10.40 -11.50
N ASN A 121 14.62 11.50 -12.17
CA ASN A 121 15.60 12.47 -12.65
C ASN A 121 15.93 13.54 -11.60
N ALA A 122 15.19 13.57 -10.49
CA ALA A 122 15.39 14.51 -9.39
C ALA A 122 15.23 13.77 -8.05
N VAL A 123 16.19 12.89 -7.77
CA VAL A 123 16.27 12.20 -6.48
C VAL A 123 16.91 13.13 -5.44
N PRO A 124 16.25 13.41 -4.31
CA PRO A 124 16.83 14.24 -3.25
C PRO A 124 17.91 13.47 -2.50
N GLY A 125 18.94 14.16 -1.99
CA GLY A 125 19.91 13.57 -1.06
C GLY A 125 19.39 13.48 0.39
N SER A 126 18.39 14.29 0.72
CA SER A 126 17.76 14.33 2.04
C SER A 126 16.30 14.77 1.94
N TYR A 127 15.47 14.39 2.90
CA TYR A 127 14.07 14.80 2.93
C TYR A 127 13.62 15.18 4.34
N ALA A 128 13.11 16.40 4.50
CA ALA A 128 12.54 16.85 5.78
C ALA A 128 11.10 16.39 5.92
N PHE A 129 10.83 15.61 6.97
CA PHE A 129 9.48 15.27 7.42
C PHE A 129 9.06 16.18 8.56
N LYS A 130 7.81 16.65 8.50
CA LYS A 130 7.11 17.27 9.63
C LYS A 130 5.99 16.33 10.05
N LEU A 131 6.12 15.68 11.20
CA LEU A 131 5.16 14.68 11.68
C LEU A 131 4.48 15.14 12.96
N PRO A 132 3.23 14.74 13.25
CA PRO A 132 2.58 15.07 14.52
C PRO A 132 3.41 14.58 15.71
N ARG A 133 3.64 15.45 16.69
CA ARG A 133 4.38 15.10 17.91
C ARG A 133 3.55 14.20 18.81
N ALA A 134 2.29 14.56 19.06
CA ALA A 134 1.41 13.85 19.96
C ALA A 134 0.52 12.86 19.18
N VAL A 135 0.68 11.56 19.44
CA VAL A 135 0.01 10.48 18.70
C VAL A 135 -0.98 9.66 19.56
N SER A 136 -1.31 10.16 20.75
CA SER A 136 -2.51 9.70 21.46
C SER A 136 -3.76 10.09 20.66
N TYR A 137 -4.88 9.44 20.96
CA TYR A 137 -6.16 9.76 20.31
C TYR A 137 -6.49 11.27 20.42
N ALA A 138 -6.41 11.82 21.64
CA ALA A 138 -6.65 13.24 21.89
C ALA A 138 -5.60 14.13 21.20
N GLY A 139 -4.35 13.69 21.11
CA GLY A 139 -3.28 14.41 20.42
C GLY A 139 -3.56 14.55 18.91
N LEU A 140 -3.95 13.46 18.25
CA LEU A 140 -4.28 13.48 16.82
C LEU A 140 -5.58 14.23 16.53
N GLU A 141 -6.57 14.17 17.42
CA GLU A 141 -7.81 14.95 17.31
C GLU A 141 -7.53 16.46 17.43
N ALA A 142 -6.70 16.86 18.40
CA ALA A 142 -6.28 18.26 18.56
C ALA A 142 -5.47 18.74 17.35
N PHE A 143 -4.49 17.94 16.90
CA PHE A 143 -3.69 18.24 15.71
C PHE A 143 -4.59 18.44 14.48
N THR A 144 -5.51 17.51 14.26
CA THR A 144 -6.42 17.57 13.12
C THR A 144 -7.34 18.78 13.20
N THR A 145 -7.95 19.04 14.36
CA THR A 145 -8.83 20.20 14.57
C THR A 145 -8.11 21.51 14.23
N LYS A 146 -6.83 21.61 14.61
CA LYS A 146 -6.02 22.81 14.39
C LYS A 146 -5.59 22.99 12.93
N TYR A 147 -5.23 21.91 12.23
CA TYR A 147 -4.52 22.00 10.94
C TYR A 147 -5.33 21.56 9.72
N LYS A 148 -6.49 20.94 9.88
CA LYS A 148 -7.29 20.41 8.76
C LYS A 148 -7.79 21.44 7.76
N ALA A 149 -7.81 22.72 8.11
CA ALA A 149 -8.27 23.78 7.22
C ALA A 149 -7.17 24.35 6.30
N SER A 150 -5.89 24.19 6.65
CA SER A 150 -4.78 24.88 5.99
C SER A 150 -3.61 23.98 5.59
N CYS A 151 -3.48 22.81 6.21
CA CYS A 151 -2.38 21.88 6.00
C CYS A 151 -2.83 20.58 5.33
N VAL A 152 -3.86 20.65 4.50
CA VAL A 152 -4.40 19.51 3.75
C VAL A 152 -4.40 19.80 2.26
N ASP A 153 -4.57 18.76 1.47
CA ASP A 153 -4.83 18.88 0.04
C ASP A 153 -6.09 19.73 -0.22
N TRP A 154 -6.06 20.54 -1.28
CA TRP A 154 -7.16 21.44 -1.61
C TRP A 154 -8.46 20.69 -1.97
N SER A 155 -8.35 19.43 -2.40
CA SER A 155 -9.51 18.58 -2.71
C SER A 155 -10.03 17.81 -1.49
N ALA A 156 -9.44 18.02 -0.30
CA ALA A 156 -9.84 17.33 0.92
C ALA A 156 -11.25 17.78 1.35
N HIS A 157 -12.08 16.81 1.72
CA HIS A 157 -13.44 17.01 2.22
C HIS A 157 -13.64 16.09 3.42
N ASP A 158 -14.49 16.53 4.37
CA ASP A 158 -14.86 15.78 5.57
C ASP A 158 -13.66 15.27 6.41
N VAL A 159 -12.62 16.10 6.52
CA VAL A 159 -11.38 15.72 7.23
C VAL A 159 -11.60 15.61 8.74
N ASP A 160 -11.24 14.44 9.27
CA ASP A 160 -11.21 14.08 10.68
C ASP A 160 -9.89 13.39 11.05
N SER A 161 -9.70 13.03 12.33
CA SER A 161 -8.44 12.41 12.79
C SER A 161 -8.18 11.04 12.16
N GLY A 162 -9.22 10.38 11.64
CA GLY A 162 -9.12 9.10 10.94
C GLY A 162 -8.68 9.23 9.47
N SER A 163 -8.74 10.43 8.90
CA SER A 163 -8.47 10.69 7.47
C SER A 163 -7.42 11.77 7.20
N MET A 164 -7.11 12.62 8.19
CA MET A 164 -6.16 13.75 8.08
C MET A 164 -4.79 13.32 7.52
N TRP A 165 -4.26 12.18 7.96
CA TRP A 165 -2.95 11.67 7.56
C TRP A 165 -2.80 11.49 6.04
N TYR A 166 -3.90 11.16 5.34
CA TYR A 166 -3.92 10.95 3.89
C TYR A 166 -3.87 12.27 3.12
N TYR A 167 -4.62 13.26 3.62
CA TYR A 167 -4.71 14.58 3.02
C TYR A 167 -3.61 15.53 3.46
N PHE A 168 -2.83 15.21 4.48
CA PHE A 168 -1.84 16.11 5.04
C PHE A 168 -0.84 16.62 3.98
N ARG A 169 -0.67 17.94 3.91
CA ARG A 169 0.25 18.66 3.00
C ARG A 169 1.01 19.74 3.78
N PRO A 170 2.05 19.38 4.54
CA PRO A 170 2.79 20.34 5.38
C PRO A 170 3.60 21.38 4.59
N LYS A 171 3.80 21.15 3.28
CA LYS A 171 4.46 22.09 2.36
C LYS A 171 3.47 22.92 1.54
N ALA A 172 2.16 22.75 1.72
CA ALA A 172 1.17 23.54 1.01
C ALA A 172 1.28 25.03 1.39
N GLY A 173 1.03 25.91 0.42
CA GLY A 173 1.00 27.35 0.67
C GLY A 173 -0.08 27.68 1.71
N GLY A 174 0.28 28.39 2.77
CA GLY A 174 -0.63 28.74 3.87
C GLY A 174 -0.67 27.74 5.03
N CYS A 175 -0.02 26.59 4.92
CA CYS A 175 0.16 25.69 6.05
C CYS A 175 1.22 26.25 7.03
N ALA A 176 0.77 26.65 8.21
CA ALA A 176 1.63 27.10 9.30
C ALA A 176 1.49 26.14 10.48
N LEU A 177 2.46 25.23 10.62
CA LEU A 177 2.52 24.28 11.72
C LEU A 177 3.31 24.88 12.89
N ASP A 178 2.75 24.80 14.10
CA ASP A 178 3.46 25.21 15.29
C ASP A 178 4.52 24.17 15.66
N ALA A 179 5.72 24.64 15.98
CA ALA A 179 6.86 23.77 16.31
C ALA A 179 6.60 22.84 17.51
N GLY A 180 5.70 23.22 18.43
CA GLY A 180 5.29 22.39 19.56
C GLY A 180 4.45 21.18 19.17
N ASP A 181 3.72 21.26 18.05
CA ASP A 181 2.79 20.21 17.62
C ASP A 181 3.43 19.20 16.66
N ILE A 182 4.62 19.50 16.16
CA ILE A 182 5.34 18.66 15.21
C ILE A 182 6.71 18.22 15.74
N VAL A 183 7.17 17.12 15.16
CA VAL A 183 8.57 16.72 15.14
C VAL A 183 9.05 16.92 13.72
N GLU A 184 10.06 17.77 13.56
CA GLU A 184 10.76 17.95 12.29
C GLU A 184 12.03 17.09 12.32
N THR A 185 12.15 16.18 11.36
CA THR A 185 13.29 15.28 11.22
C THR A 185 13.71 15.21 9.76
N THR A 186 15.00 14.99 9.52
CA THR A 186 15.57 14.89 8.18
C THR A 186 16.00 13.47 7.91
N ALA A 187 15.37 12.85 6.91
CA ALA A 187 15.79 11.57 6.40
C ALA A 187 17.01 11.72 5.48
N THR A 188 17.97 10.84 5.66
CA THR A 188 19.01 10.57 4.66
C THR A 188 18.41 9.68 3.58
N VAL A 189 18.63 10.03 2.31
CA VAL A 189 18.03 9.33 1.18
C VAL A 189 19.10 8.57 0.40
N SER A 190 18.86 7.29 0.17
CA SER A 190 19.75 6.43 -0.62
C SER A 190 18.98 5.55 -1.61
N PRO A 191 19.57 5.13 -2.73
CA PRO A 191 18.94 4.15 -3.61
C PRO A 191 18.74 2.80 -2.90
N SER A 192 17.54 2.25 -3.01
CA SER A 192 17.24 0.93 -2.42
C SER A 192 17.86 -0.20 -3.24
N ALA A 193 18.38 -1.23 -2.57
CA ALA A 193 18.88 -2.45 -3.20
C ALA A 193 17.79 -3.27 -3.90
N ALA A 194 16.51 -3.02 -3.57
CA ALA A 194 15.37 -3.69 -4.20
C ALA A 194 15.13 -3.22 -5.65
N ASN A 195 15.73 -2.11 -6.10
CA ASN A 195 15.58 -1.66 -7.48
C ASN A 195 16.17 -2.69 -8.45
N THR A 196 15.40 -3.00 -9.47
CA THR A 196 15.87 -3.78 -10.61
C THR A 196 16.08 -2.92 -11.84
N THR A 197 16.87 -3.45 -12.77
CA THR A 197 17.10 -2.85 -14.08
C THR A 197 16.76 -3.85 -15.18
N GLY A 198 16.39 -3.36 -16.36
CA GLY A 198 16.08 -4.20 -17.52
C GLY A 198 14.86 -5.11 -17.37
N LYS A 199 14.08 -4.99 -16.28
CA LYS A 199 12.83 -5.71 -16.07
C LYS A 199 11.69 -4.94 -16.74
N TYR A 200 11.24 -5.45 -17.88
CA TYR A 200 10.04 -4.97 -18.54
C TYR A 200 8.85 -5.81 -18.07
N PRO A 201 7.62 -5.25 -18.05
CA PRO A 201 6.43 -6.06 -17.98
C PRO A 201 6.53 -7.20 -18.99
N GLU A 202 6.03 -8.37 -18.64
CA GLU A 202 6.00 -9.52 -19.55
C GLU A 202 4.99 -9.26 -20.68
N TYR A 203 5.27 -8.28 -21.56
CA TYR A 203 4.36 -7.89 -22.63
C TYR A 203 4.00 -9.08 -23.51
N HIS A 204 4.93 -10.03 -23.69
CA HIS A 204 4.64 -11.28 -24.39
C HIS A 204 3.51 -12.10 -23.75
N ARG A 205 3.38 -12.09 -22.42
CA ARG A 205 2.26 -12.73 -21.71
C ARG A 205 0.95 -11.99 -21.90
N VAL A 206 0.99 -10.65 -21.88
CA VAL A 206 -0.20 -9.81 -22.13
C VAL A 206 -0.81 -10.07 -23.51
N TRP A 207 0.00 -10.50 -24.48
CA TRP A 207 -0.43 -10.78 -25.84
C TRP A 207 -0.48 -12.28 -26.18
N GLU A 208 -0.31 -13.17 -25.19
CA GLU A 208 -0.22 -14.62 -25.41
C GLU A 208 -1.52 -15.20 -26.01
N ASP A 209 -2.66 -14.62 -25.66
CA ASP A 209 -4.00 -14.95 -26.16
C ASP A 209 -4.45 -14.04 -27.31
N GLY A 210 -3.62 -13.09 -27.74
CA GLY A 210 -3.92 -12.15 -28.82
C GLY A 210 -5.01 -11.13 -28.49
N GLU A 211 -5.39 -10.96 -27.22
CA GLU A 211 -6.49 -10.09 -26.80
C GLU A 211 -6.13 -9.27 -25.55
N LEU A 212 -6.33 -7.95 -25.59
CA LEU A 212 -6.17 -7.10 -24.40
C LEU A 212 -7.53 -6.80 -23.76
N LYS A 213 -7.82 -7.42 -22.62
CA LYS A 213 -9.01 -7.14 -21.81
C LYS A 213 -8.72 -6.10 -20.74
N VAL A 214 -9.41 -4.97 -20.80
CA VAL A 214 -9.24 -3.87 -19.85
C VAL A 214 -10.51 -3.68 -19.04
N VAL A 215 -10.40 -3.78 -17.72
CA VAL A 215 -11.44 -3.33 -16.78
C VAL A 215 -10.97 -2.01 -16.18
N ALA A 216 -11.60 -0.91 -16.60
CA ALA A 216 -11.32 0.42 -16.08
C ALA A 216 -12.46 0.87 -15.15
N ILE A 217 -12.11 1.27 -13.93
CA ILE A 217 -13.07 1.73 -12.91
C ILE A 217 -12.86 3.23 -12.69
N PHE A 218 -13.95 3.99 -12.77
CA PHE A 218 -13.96 5.43 -12.55
C PHE A 218 -14.91 5.75 -11.39
N GLY A 219 -14.37 6.25 -10.28
CA GLY A 219 -15.16 6.66 -9.12
C GLY A 219 -15.65 8.09 -9.28
N LYS A 220 -16.95 8.33 -9.04
CA LYS A 220 -17.51 9.68 -8.95
C LYS A 220 -17.18 10.29 -7.60
N ASN A 221 -17.00 11.60 -7.55
CA ASN A 221 -16.79 12.32 -6.29
C ASN A 221 -18.10 12.42 -5.49
N GLU A 222 -19.20 12.68 -6.19
CA GLU A 222 -20.52 12.79 -5.58
C GLU A 222 -21.42 11.63 -6.00
N ASP A 223 -22.15 11.08 -5.04
CA ASP A 223 -23.16 10.06 -5.33
C ASP A 223 -24.25 10.65 -6.23
N GLY A 224 -24.65 9.90 -7.26
CA GLY A 224 -25.61 10.36 -8.26
C GLY A 224 -25.11 11.43 -9.24
N ALA A 225 -23.84 11.86 -9.19
CA ALA A 225 -23.33 12.88 -10.11
C ALA A 225 -23.54 12.50 -11.59
N THR A 226 -23.98 13.48 -12.39
CA THR A 226 -24.22 13.34 -13.84
C THR A 226 -23.44 14.36 -14.67
N GLU A 227 -22.89 15.39 -14.03
CA GLU A 227 -22.20 16.49 -14.69
C GLU A 227 -20.80 16.08 -15.16
N ALA A 228 -20.39 16.56 -16.34
CA ALA A 228 -19.09 16.25 -16.92
C ALA A 228 -17.91 16.84 -16.12
N SER A 229 -18.18 17.77 -15.19
CA SER A 229 -17.18 18.35 -14.29
C SER A 229 -16.82 17.45 -13.10
N ASP A 230 -17.61 16.41 -12.81
CA ASP A 230 -17.24 15.39 -11.82
C ASP A 230 -15.92 14.72 -12.24
N ALA A 231 -15.02 14.52 -11.29
CA ALA A 231 -13.67 14.01 -11.58
C ALA A 231 -13.71 12.60 -12.21
N GLY A 232 -14.62 11.74 -11.75
CA GLY A 232 -14.81 10.40 -12.29
C GLY A 232 -15.34 10.42 -13.71
N ILE A 233 -16.37 11.22 -13.97
CA ILE A 233 -16.95 11.37 -15.30
C ILE A 233 -15.94 12.01 -16.27
N SER A 234 -15.22 13.04 -15.83
CA SER A 234 -14.16 13.69 -16.60
C SER A 234 -13.03 12.70 -16.96
N ALA A 235 -12.60 11.89 -16.00
CA ALA A 235 -11.59 10.85 -16.21
C ALA A 235 -12.06 9.76 -17.17
N PHE A 236 -13.31 9.29 -17.04
CA PHE A 236 -13.92 8.35 -17.99
C PHE A 236 -13.91 8.93 -19.42
N ASN A 237 -14.39 10.16 -19.59
CA ASN A 237 -14.42 10.81 -20.89
C ASN A 237 -13.01 11.02 -21.47
N ALA A 238 -12.02 11.33 -20.63
CA ALA A 238 -10.63 11.46 -21.04
C ALA A 238 -10.05 10.10 -21.49
N PHE A 239 -10.35 9.02 -20.75
CA PHE A 239 -9.95 7.67 -21.12
C PHE A 239 -10.51 7.27 -22.49
N ILE A 240 -11.82 7.42 -22.71
CA ILE A 240 -12.47 7.08 -23.99
C ILE A 240 -11.84 7.85 -25.16
N ARG A 241 -11.59 9.16 -24.99
CA ARG A 241 -10.91 9.98 -26.01
C ARG A 241 -9.49 9.49 -26.28
N SER A 242 -8.74 9.14 -25.22
CA SER A 242 -7.36 8.65 -25.35
C SER A 242 -7.32 7.29 -26.05
N MET A 243 -8.25 6.39 -25.73
CA MET A 243 -8.37 5.08 -26.38
C MET A 243 -8.65 5.23 -27.87
N ARG A 244 -9.66 6.02 -28.27
CA ARG A 244 -9.96 6.28 -29.69
C ARG A 244 -8.75 6.87 -30.44
N THR A 245 -8.09 7.85 -29.84
CA THR A 245 -6.92 8.52 -30.47
C THR A 245 -5.75 7.56 -30.64
N THR A 246 -5.53 6.67 -29.67
CA THR A 246 -4.37 5.77 -29.66
C THR A 246 -4.61 4.50 -30.48
N LEU A 247 -5.83 3.94 -30.40
CA LEU A 247 -6.18 2.66 -31.02
C LEU A 247 -6.67 2.81 -32.47
N GLY A 248 -7.36 3.89 -32.82
CA GLY A 248 -7.91 4.09 -34.17
C GLY A 248 -6.86 3.94 -35.29
N PRO A 249 -5.65 4.54 -35.16
CA PRO A 249 -4.58 4.35 -36.14
C PRO A 249 -4.00 2.93 -36.22
N LEU A 250 -4.22 2.09 -35.20
CA LEU A 250 -3.65 0.75 -35.10
C LEU A 250 -4.51 -0.33 -35.77
N GLY A 251 -5.73 0.01 -36.21
CA GLY A 251 -6.62 -0.93 -36.91
C GLY A 251 -7.06 -2.12 -36.04
N VAL A 252 -7.08 -1.95 -34.72
CA VAL A 252 -7.50 -2.99 -33.78
C VAL A 252 -9.02 -3.11 -33.75
N THR A 253 -9.52 -4.32 -33.48
CA THR A 253 -10.94 -4.54 -33.19
C THR A 253 -11.17 -4.29 -31.70
N THR A 254 -12.19 -3.50 -31.36
CA THR A 254 -12.53 -3.17 -29.96
C THR A 254 -13.93 -3.67 -29.61
N GLU A 255 -14.13 -3.97 -28.33
CA GLU A 255 -15.46 -4.18 -27.74
C GLU A 255 -15.58 -3.29 -26.49
N PRO A 256 -16.53 -2.34 -26.45
CA PRO A 256 -17.48 -1.99 -27.51
C PRO A 256 -16.81 -1.36 -28.75
N ALA A 257 -17.43 -1.57 -29.92
CA ALA A 257 -16.86 -1.27 -31.24
C ALA A 257 -16.63 0.23 -31.52
N ASP A 258 -17.19 1.12 -30.70
CA ASP A 258 -17.05 2.57 -30.82
C ASP A 258 -15.84 3.12 -30.04
N LEU A 259 -14.95 2.26 -29.53
CA LEU A 259 -13.69 2.65 -28.87
C LEU A 259 -12.48 2.75 -29.81
N ALA A 260 -12.58 2.19 -31.03
CA ALA A 260 -11.56 2.33 -32.08
C ALA A 260 -11.86 3.53 -32.99
#